data_AF-A0A261BJE9-F1
#
_entry.id   AF-A0A261BJE9-F1
#
_cell.length_a   1.000
_cell.length_b   1.000
_cell.length_c   1.000
_cell.angle_alpha   90.00
_cell.angle_beta   90.00
_cell.angle_gamma   90.00
#
_symmetry.space_group_name_H-M   'P 1'
#
loop_
_entity.id
_entity.type
_entity.pdbx_description
1 polymer ?
#
loop_
_entity_poly.entity_id
_entity_poly.type
_entity_poly.pdbx_seq_one_letter_code
_entity_poly.pdbx_strand_id
1 'polypeptide(L)'
;MEQLPTVPTNEILHHVGFPAILTLRKVSSNLRYFIDDACPDFDLKSVDVTIESNKISANWILASENILVCYSPHENGFMTK
;
A
#
# COMPACT_ATOMS: atom_id res chain seq x y z
N MET A 1 -12.68 14.30 -16.51
CA MET A 1 -11.54 13.94 -15.64
C MET A 1 -10.44 13.48 -16.58
N GLU A 2 -9.28 14.13 -16.60
CA GLU A 2 -8.17 13.72 -17.48
C GLU A 2 -7.59 12.38 -16.99
N GLN A 3 -7.41 11.43 -17.90
CA GLN A 3 -6.81 10.14 -17.58
C GLN A 3 -5.28 10.26 -17.53
N LEU A 4 -4.66 9.57 -16.59
CA LEU A 4 -3.20 9.50 -16.52
C LEU A 4 -2.65 8.69 -17.69
N PRO A 5 -1.50 9.09 -18.28
CA PRO A 5 -0.87 8.32 -19.32
C PRO A 5 -0.37 6.98 -18.78
N THR A 6 -0.89 5.87 -19.30
CA THR A 6 -0.68 4.51 -18.75
C THR A 6 0.78 4.09 -18.70
N VAL A 7 1.51 4.23 -19.80
CA VAL A 7 2.90 3.77 -19.94
C VAL A 7 3.84 4.43 -18.91
N PRO A 8 3.97 5.77 -18.85
CA PRO A 8 4.87 6.40 -17.89
C PRO A 8 4.39 6.24 -16.43
N THR A 9 3.08 6.13 -16.19
CA THR A 9 2.57 5.92 -14.82
C THR A 9 2.97 4.52 -14.32
N ASN A 10 2.89 3.49 -15.16
CA ASN A 10 3.36 2.15 -14.82
C ASN A 10 4.88 2.12 -14.58
N GLU A 11 5.67 2.76 -15.44
CA GLU A 11 7.12 2.83 -15.25
C GLU A 11 7.50 3.49 -13.93
N ILE A 12 6.83 4.59 -13.55
CA ILE A 12 7.05 5.25 -12.26
C ILE A 12 6.71 4.30 -11.12
N LEU A 13 5.52 3.68 -11.14
CA LEU A 13 5.07 2.79 -10.05
C LEU A 13 5.99 1.59 -9.86
N HIS A 14 6.53 1.03 -10.96
CA HIS A 14 7.52 -0.05 -10.91
C HIS A 14 8.83 0.37 -10.22
N HIS A 15 9.29 1.62 -10.39
CA HIS A 15 10.58 2.07 -9.83
C HIS A 15 10.49 2.60 -8.40
N VAL A 16 9.35 3.14 -7.97
CA VAL A 16 9.23 3.78 -6.65
C VAL A 16 9.06 2.77 -5.50
N GLY A 17 8.71 1.52 -5.83
CA GLY A 17 8.51 0.46 -4.84
C GLY A 17 7.20 0.57 -4.05
N PHE A 18 6.86 -0.51 -3.35
CA PHE A 18 5.55 -0.69 -2.72
C PHE A 18 5.15 0.37 -1.68
N PRO A 19 6.03 0.85 -0.76
CA PRO A 19 5.66 1.91 0.18
C PRO A 19 5.27 3.23 -0.50
N ALA A 20 5.97 3.58 -1.57
CA ALA A 20 5.69 4.80 -2.33
C ALA A 20 4.36 4.67 -3.09
N ILE A 21 4.05 3.50 -3.64
CA ILE A 21 2.75 3.21 -4.28
C ILE A 21 1.59 3.45 -3.30
N LEU A 22 1.69 2.94 -2.06
CA LEU A 22 0.67 3.17 -1.03
C LEU A 22 0.49 4.67 -0.70
N THR A 23 1.56 5.43 -0.78
CA THR A 23 1.54 6.89 -0.59
C THR A 23 0.87 7.58 -1.78
N LEU A 24 1.24 7.23 -3.02
CA LEU A 24 0.69 7.79 -4.26
C LEU A 24 -0.82 7.56 -4.38
N ARG A 25 -1.33 6.42 -3.90
CA ARG A 25 -2.77 6.11 -3.81
C ARG A 25 -3.58 7.15 -3.02
N LYS A 26 -2.95 7.87 -2.10
CA LYS A 26 -3.60 8.90 -1.26
C LYS A 26 -3.54 10.31 -1.86
N VAL A 27 -2.73 10.54 -2.90
CA VAL A 27 -2.46 11.89 -3.44
C VAL A 27 -3.60 12.43 -4.30
N SER A 28 -4.12 11.62 -5.24
CA SER A 28 -5.23 12.04 -6.12
C SER A 28 -6.19 10.90 -6.42
N SER A 29 -7.43 11.23 -6.77
CA SER A 29 -8.41 10.23 -7.23
C SER A 29 -7.93 9.51 -8.48
N ASN A 30 -7.29 10.22 -9.42
CA ASN A 30 -6.76 9.64 -10.65
C ASN A 30 -5.66 8.60 -10.39
N LEU A 31 -4.70 8.91 -9.50
CA LEU A 31 -3.65 7.95 -9.12
C LEU A 31 -4.26 6.74 -8.40
N ARG A 32 -5.25 6.97 -7.55
CA ARG A 32 -5.97 5.90 -6.86
C ARG A 32 -6.67 4.97 -7.84
N TYR A 33 -7.43 5.51 -8.78
CA TYR A 33 -8.09 4.72 -9.82
C TYR A 33 -7.06 3.95 -10.65
N PHE A 34 -5.97 4.60 -11.06
CA PHE A 34 -4.93 3.90 -11.81
C PHE A 34 -4.31 2.74 -11.03
N ILE A 35 -3.92 2.95 -9.76
CA ILE A 35 -3.31 1.91 -8.92
C ILE A 35 -4.30 0.78 -8.62
N ASP A 36 -5.54 1.12 -8.29
CA ASP A 36 -6.56 0.14 -7.88
C ASP A 36 -7.12 -0.63 -9.10
N ASP A 37 -7.28 0.00 -10.27
CA ASP A 37 -7.85 -0.62 -11.48
C ASP A 37 -6.78 -1.28 -12.37
N ALA A 38 -5.61 -0.66 -12.54
CA ALA A 38 -4.55 -1.22 -13.39
C ALA A 38 -3.76 -2.32 -12.69
N CYS A 39 -3.86 -2.44 -11.36
CA CYS A 39 -3.19 -3.43 -10.52
C CYS A 39 -1.75 -3.72 -11.00
N PRO A 40 -0.84 -2.72 -10.94
CA PRO A 40 0.53 -2.92 -11.37
C PRO A 40 1.18 -4.08 -10.62
N ASP A 41 2.09 -4.81 -11.27
CA ASP A 41 2.86 -5.83 -10.57
C ASP A 41 3.76 -5.17 -9.53
N PHE A 42 3.62 -5.59 -8.29
CA PHE A 42 4.33 -5.07 -7.14
C PHE A 42 5.34 -6.08 -6.57
N ASP A 43 5.59 -7.20 -7.27
CA ASP A 43 6.42 -8.31 -6.79
C ASP A 43 5.99 -8.85 -5.43
N LEU A 44 4.71 -8.66 -5.08
CA LEU A 44 4.14 -9.08 -3.80
C LEU A 44 3.85 -10.59 -3.84
N LYS A 45 4.56 -11.34 -3.01
CA LYS A 45 4.42 -12.81 -2.92
C LYS A 45 3.33 -13.21 -1.95
N SER A 46 3.30 -12.56 -0.78
CA SER A 46 2.29 -12.83 0.26
C SER A 46 2.17 -11.66 1.22
N VAL A 47 1.06 -11.66 1.97
CA VAL A 47 0.84 -10.74 3.08
C VAL A 47 0.48 -11.58 4.30
N ASP A 48 1.31 -11.49 5.34
CA ASP A 48 1.01 -12.10 6.63
C ASP A 48 0.39 -11.06 7.54
N VAL A 49 -0.83 -11.31 8.01
CA VAL A 49 -1.51 -10.45 8.98
C VAL A 49 -1.53 -11.15 10.32
N THR A 50 -0.95 -10.51 11.33
CA THR A 50 -0.95 -10.97 12.72
C THR A 50 -1.78 -10.03 13.57
N ILE A 51 -2.76 -10.59 14.28
CA ILE A 51 -3.63 -9.87 15.20
C ILE A 51 -3.34 -10.40 16.60
N GLU A 52 -2.81 -9.53 17.45
CA GLU A 52 -2.54 -9.78 18.86
C GLU A 52 -3.41 -8.86 19.72
N SER A 53 -3.52 -9.16 21.02
CA SER A 53 -4.39 -8.42 21.95
C SER A 53 -4.14 -6.90 21.99
N ASN A 54 -2.93 -6.45 21.67
CA ASN A 54 -2.49 -5.05 21.74
C ASN A 54 -1.71 -4.61 20.49
N LYS A 55 -1.82 -5.34 19.38
CA LYS A 55 -1.04 -5.06 18.17
C LYS A 55 -1.71 -5.70 16.97
N ILE A 56 -1.74 -4.96 15.88
CA ILE A 56 -1.99 -5.53 14.55
C ILE A 56 -0.72 -5.29 13.75
N SER A 57 -0.19 -6.32 13.10
CA SER A 57 0.89 -6.15 12.15
C SER A 57 0.56 -6.80 10.82
N ALA A 58 0.99 -6.15 9.75
CA ALA A 58 0.96 -6.70 8.41
C ALA A 58 2.40 -6.72 7.88
N ASN A 59 2.82 -7.89 7.41
CA ASN A 59 4.12 -8.10 6.78
C ASN A 59 3.89 -8.37 5.30
N TRP A 60 4.25 -7.41 4.46
CA TRP A 60 4.26 -7.59 3.01
C TRP A 60 5.57 -8.25 2.62
N ILE A 61 5.48 -9.41 1.99
CA ILE A 61 6.63 -10.20 1.55
C ILE A 61 6.78 -9.97 0.05
N LEU A 62 7.80 -9.22 -0.35
CA LEU A 62 8.11 -8.92 -1.74
C LEU A 62 9.23 -9.83 -2.25
N ALA A 63 9.52 -9.78 -3.54
CA ALA A 63 10.65 -10.52 -4.10
C ALA A 63 12.00 -10.05 -3.55
N SER A 64 12.16 -8.75 -3.31
CA SER A 64 13.41 -8.10 -2.89
C SER A 64 13.53 -7.90 -1.37
N GLU A 65 12.42 -7.71 -0.66
CA GLU A 65 12.41 -7.32 0.75
C GLU A 65 11.10 -7.66 1.45
N ASN A 66 11.08 -7.48 2.77
CA ASN A 66 9.88 -7.56 3.58
C ASN A 66 9.59 -6.20 4.22
N ILE A 67 8.34 -5.75 4.13
CA ILE A 67 7.88 -4.51 4.74
C ILE A 67 6.93 -4.85 5.89
N LEU A 68 7.35 -4.57 7.12
CA LEU A 68 6.54 -4.75 8.32
C LEU A 68 5.88 -3.43 8.73
N VAL A 69 4.56 -3.37 8.70
CA VAL A 69 3.79 -2.27 9.30
C VAL A 69 3.14 -2.78 10.58
N CYS A 70 3.37 -2.07 11.68
CA CYS A 70 2.76 -2.36 12.96
C CYS A 70 1.84 -1.20 13.35
N TYR A 71 0.61 -1.54 13.71
CA TYR A 71 -0.29 -0.68 14.46
C TYR A 71 -0.25 -1.08 15.93
N SER A 72 0.05 -0.12 16.79
CA SER A 72 -0.10 -0.24 18.23
C SER A 72 -1.23 0.69 18.68
N PRO A 73 -2.11 0.24 19.60
CA PRO A 73 -3.07 1.12 20.23
C PRO A 73 -2.32 2.26 20.91
N HIS A 74 -2.58 3.49 20.49
CA HIS A 74 -2.25 4.65 21.31
C HIS A 74 -3.25 4.74 22.46
N GLU A 75 -2.90 5.40 23.57
CA GLU A 75 -3.75 5.51 24.78
C GLU A 75 -5.18 6.01 24.49
N ASN A 76 -5.39 6.70 23.36
CA ASN A 76 -6.69 7.16 22.87
C ASN A 76 -7.10 6.47 21.56
N GLY A 77 -6.92 5.15 21.45
CA GLY A 77 -7.23 4.36 20.25
C GLY A 77 -8.63 4.59 19.66
N PHE A 78 -8.91 3.97 18.51
CA PHE A 78 -10.17 4.18 17.78
C PHE A 78 -11.41 3.75 18.60
N MET A 79 -12.18 4.73 19.07
CA MET A 79 -13.43 4.55 19.81
C MET A 79 -14.62 4.67 18.84
N THR A 80 -15.33 3.58 18.57
CA THR A 80 -16.66 3.62 17.97
C THR A 80 -17.71 3.77 19.06
N LYS A 81 -18.49 4.85 19.03
CA LYS A 81 -19.71 4.99 19.85
C LYS A 81 -20.80 4.05 19.38
#